data_AF-A0A3M1CSW7-F1
#
_entry.id   AF-A0A3M1CSW7-F1
#
_cell.length_a   1.000
_cell.length_b   1.000
_cell.length_c   1.000
_cell.angle_alpha   90.00
_cell.angle_beta   90.00
_cell.angle_gamma   90.00
#
_symmetry.space_group_name_H-M   'P 1'
#
loop_
_entity.id
_entity.type
_entity.pdbx_description
1 polymer ?
#
loop_
_entity_poly.entity_id
_entity_poly.type
_entity_poly.pdbx_seq_one_letter_code
_entity_poly.pdbx_strand_id
1 'polypeptide(L)'
;MNGDPPARPAGPDGKEPSPWPRVDALFAGEPPPPPVDVRPRVRRLRLLITVALALDLVGLLFTVIPGAIVTLWTWLSADAEAERIEAGTYDEAAAAAVIGVRSVARWAMVFVVVCLVVQATMLHRGYYDLLWATFIDLASRVWDRLAG
;
A
#
# COMPACT_ATOMS: atom_id res chain seq x y z
N MET A 1 68.57 3.95 28.57
CA MET A 1 68.20 5.04 27.65
C MET A 1 66.68 5.00 27.51
N ASN A 2 65.96 5.78 28.33
CA ASN A 2 64.51 5.95 28.20
C ASN A 2 64.29 7.01 27.13
N GLY A 3 63.80 6.61 25.96
CA GLY A 3 63.36 7.52 24.93
C GLY A 3 61.96 8.00 25.26
N ASP A 4 61.78 9.30 25.46
CA ASP A 4 60.45 9.89 25.58
C ASP A 4 59.68 9.70 24.26
N PRO A 5 58.39 9.31 24.32
CA PRO A 5 57.56 9.17 23.14
C PRO A 5 57.32 10.53 22.46
N PRO A 6 57.27 10.57 21.11
CA PRO A 6 57.07 11.81 20.37
C PRO A 6 55.70 12.44 20.69
N ALA A 7 55.70 13.74 20.96
CA ALA A 7 54.51 14.54 21.22
C ALA A 7 53.56 14.47 20.02
N ARG A 8 52.31 14.06 20.25
CA ARG A 8 51.28 14.04 19.20
C ARG A 8 50.90 15.47 18.81
N PRO A 9 50.67 15.74 17.51
CA PRO A 9 50.24 17.05 17.06
C PRO A 9 48.87 17.40 17.67
N ALA A 10 48.77 18.63 18.19
CA ALA A 10 47.52 19.19 18.69
C ALA A 10 46.51 19.37 17.54
N GLY A 11 45.24 19.08 17.80
CA GLY A 11 44.15 19.33 16.86
C GLY A 11 43.96 20.83 16.58
N PRO A 12 43.22 21.19 15.51
CA PRO A 12 43.06 22.58 15.03
C PRO A 12 42.46 23.57 16.05
N ASP A 13 41.93 23.04 17.15
CA ASP A 13 41.23 23.73 18.23
C ASP A 13 42.05 23.80 19.55
N GLY A 14 43.31 23.32 19.56
CA GLY A 14 44.25 23.51 20.67
C GLY A 14 43.87 22.79 21.98
N LYS A 15 42.81 21.98 21.98
CA LYS A 15 42.39 21.14 23.10
C LYS A 15 42.94 19.73 22.90
N GLU A 16 43.50 19.15 23.96
CA GLU A 16 43.93 17.75 23.94
C GLU A 16 42.77 16.86 23.49
N PRO A 17 42.99 15.88 22.58
CA PRO A 17 41.95 14.96 22.18
C PRO A 17 41.51 14.15 23.40
N SER A 18 40.34 14.51 23.94
CA SER A 18 39.72 13.79 25.05
C SER A 18 39.64 12.30 24.67
N PRO A 19 40.11 11.38 25.53
CA PRO A 19 39.99 9.95 25.28
C PRO A 19 38.53 9.46 25.37
N TRP A 20 37.62 10.33 25.80
CA TRP A 20 36.21 10.04 25.95
C TRP A 20 35.45 10.41 24.68
N PRO A 21 34.55 9.54 24.19
CA PRO A 21 33.58 9.90 23.16
C PRO A 21 32.88 11.19 23.60
N ARG A 22 32.81 12.21 22.73
CA ARG A 22 32.13 13.47 23.06
C ARG A 22 30.71 13.11 23.51
N VAL A 23 30.35 13.49 24.73
CA VAL A 23 29.03 13.25 25.31
C VAL A 23 27.94 13.83 24.39
N ASP A 24 28.26 14.89 23.65
CA ASP A 24 27.43 15.47 22.60
C ASP A 24 27.07 14.50 21.46
N ALA A 25 27.89 13.47 21.21
CA ALA A 25 27.59 12.43 20.21
C ALA A 25 26.63 11.35 20.73
N LEU A 26 26.49 11.21 22.06
CA LEU A 26 25.50 10.33 22.69
C LEU A 26 24.12 11.00 22.80
N PHE A 27 24.07 12.34 22.75
CA PHE A 27 22.84 13.14 22.79
C PHE A 27 22.55 13.88 21.48
N ALA A 28 23.43 13.78 20.49
CA ALA A 28 23.10 14.06 19.10
C ALA A 28 22.08 13.01 18.69
N GLY A 29 20.81 13.35 18.85
CA GLY A 29 19.68 12.46 18.59
C GLY A 29 19.87 11.68 17.29
N GLU A 30 19.28 10.48 17.27
CA GLU A 30 19.36 9.53 16.16
C GLU A 30 19.35 10.29 14.81
N PRO A 31 20.39 10.10 13.96
CA PRO A 31 20.47 10.83 12.71
C PRO A 31 19.14 10.62 11.95
N PRO A 32 18.57 11.69 11.36
CA PRO A 32 17.28 11.59 10.70
C PRO A 32 17.34 10.43 9.69
N PRO A 33 16.37 9.50 9.73
CA PRO A 33 16.43 8.31 8.90
C PRO A 33 16.56 8.72 7.43
N PRO A 34 17.32 7.96 6.63
CA PRO A 34 17.54 8.30 5.23
C PRO A 34 16.20 8.38 4.49
N PRO A 35 16.02 9.36 3.58
CA PRO A 35 14.78 9.54 2.85
C PRO A 35 14.44 8.27 2.06
N VAL A 36 13.30 7.66 2.37
CA VAL A 36 12.82 6.45 1.71
C VAL A 36 12.06 6.85 0.44
N ASP A 37 12.42 6.28 -0.72
CA ASP A 37 11.67 6.51 -1.96
C ASP A 37 10.28 5.85 -1.90
N VAL A 38 9.23 6.68 -1.91
CA VAL A 38 7.82 6.28 -1.77
C VAL A 38 7.16 5.96 -3.11
N ARG A 39 7.77 6.38 -4.23
CA ARG A 39 7.22 6.25 -5.59
C ARG A 39 6.86 4.81 -5.98
N PRO A 40 7.71 3.78 -5.77
CA PRO A 40 7.37 2.41 -6.18
C PRO A 40 6.18 1.85 -5.40
N ARG A 41 6.06 2.22 -4.11
CA ARG A 41 4.95 1.77 -3.25
C ARG A 41 3.62 2.39 -3.68
N VAL A 42 3.61 3.69 -3.94
CA VAL A 42 2.43 4.41 -4.46
C VAL A 42 1.98 3.82 -5.81
N ARG A 43 2.92 3.50 -6.70
CA ARG A 43 2.59 2.85 -7.98
C ARG A 43 1.95 1.48 -7.77
N ARG A 44 2.48 0.67 -6.85
CA ARG A 44 1.92 -0.63 -6.51
C ARG A 44 0.51 -0.52 -5.93
N LEU A 45 0.27 0.43 -5.01
CA LEU A 45 -1.06 0.67 -4.44
C LEU A 45 -2.07 1.09 -5.53
N ARG A 46 -1.69 1.99 -6.45
CA ARG A 46 -2.56 2.35 -7.58
C ARG A 46 -2.91 1.16 -8.46
N LEU A 47 -1.95 0.29 -8.74
CA LEU A 47 -2.19 -0.92 -9.52
C LEU A 47 -3.15 -1.86 -8.80
N LEU A 48 -2.97 -2.05 -7.49
CA LEU A 48 -3.87 -2.87 -6.67
C LEU A 48 -5.29 -2.32 -6.67
N ILE A 49 -5.48 -1.00 -6.48
CA ILE A 49 -6.80 -0.36 -6.56
C ILE A 49 -7.44 -0.62 -7.93
N THR A 50 -6.67 -0.47 -9.01
CA THR A 50 -7.19 -0.67 -10.37
C THR A 50 -7.65 -2.11 -10.59
N VAL A 51 -6.85 -3.08 -10.14
CA VAL A 51 -7.19 -4.51 -10.22
C VAL A 51 -8.41 -4.83 -9.35
N ALA A 52 -8.49 -4.27 -8.14
CA ALA A 52 -9.62 -4.49 -7.25
C ALA A 52 -10.93 -3.97 -7.85
N LEU A 53 -10.93 -2.74 -8.38
CA LEU A 53 -12.09 -2.17 -9.07
C LEU A 53 -12.53 -2.99 -10.28
N ALA A 54 -11.57 -3.50 -11.06
CA ALA A 54 -11.88 -4.38 -12.19
C ALA A 54 -12.51 -5.70 -11.71
N LEU A 55 -11.99 -6.28 -10.62
CA LEU A 55 -12.57 -7.48 -10.00
C LEU A 55 -13.96 -7.23 -9.43
N ASP A 56 -14.23 -6.07 -8.84
CA ASP A 56 -15.56 -5.72 -8.33
C ASP A 56 -16.58 -5.56 -9.47
N LEU A 57 -16.19 -4.94 -10.58
CA LEU A 57 -17.03 -4.82 -11.77
C LEU A 57 -17.34 -6.18 -12.40
N VAL A 58 -16.33 -7.03 -12.57
CA VAL A 58 -16.53 -8.41 -13.06
C VAL A 58 -17.33 -9.22 -12.03
N GLY A 59 -17.12 -8.96 -10.75
CA GLY A 59 -17.78 -9.62 -9.63
C GLY A 59 -19.28 -9.37 -9.57
N LEU A 60 -19.78 -8.27 -10.13
CA LEU A 60 -21.22 -8.07 -10.27
C LEU A 60 -21.89 -9.17 -11.10
N LEU A 61 -21.18 -9.73 -12.09
CA LEU A 61 -21.67 -10.86 -12.90
C LEU A 61 -21.54 -12.20 -12.17
N PHE A 62 -20.57 -12.33 -11.25
CA PHE A 62 -20.28 -13.57 -10.53
C PHE A 62 -20.32 -13.37 -9.01
N THR A 63 -19.22 -12.91 -8.41
CA THR A 63 -19.09 -12.58 -6.99
C THR A 63 -18.15 -11.40 -6.77
N VAL A 64 -18.58 -10.39 -6.00
CA VAL A 64 -17.77 -9.21 -5.64
C VAL A 64 -16.81 -9.51 -4.49
N ILE A 65 -16.97 -10.64 -3.78
CA ILE A 65 -16.20 -10.98 -2.56
C ILE A 65 -14.67 -10.90 -2.78
N PRO A 66 -14.07 -11.47 -3.84
CA PRO A 66 -12.62 -11.40 -4.04
C PRO A 66 -12.12 -9.97 -4.24
N GLY A 67 -12.87 -9.14 -4.98
CA GLY A 67 -12.54 -7.72 -5.19
C GLY A 67 -12.60 -6.93 -3.88
N ALA A 68 -13.64 -7.18 -3.06
CA ALA A 68 -13.79 -6.56 -1.74
C ALA A 68 -12.60 -6.87 -0.80
N ILE A 69 -12.11 -8.11 -0.79
CA ILE A 69 -10.93 -8.50 0.02
C ILE A 69 -9.69 -7.73 -0.45
N VAL A 70 -9.45 -7.65 -1.76
CA VAL A 70 -8.29 -6.93 -2.32
C VAL A 70 -8.39 -5.43 -2.02
N THR A 71 -9.57 -4.84 -2.15
CA THR A 71 -9.81 -3.43 -1.82
C THR A 71 -9.53 -3.15 -0.34
N LEU A 72 -10.04 -4.00 0.57
CA LEU A 72 -9.80 -3.86 2.01
C LEU A 72 -8.32 -3.97 2.34
N TRP A 73 -7.62 -4.96 1.78
CA TRP A 73 -6.19 -5.13 2.00
C TRP A 73 -5.38 -3.93 1.49
N THR A 74 -5.78 -3.38 0.34
CA THR A 74 -5.14 -2.19 -0.24
C THR A 74 -5.38 -0.96 0.63
N TRP A 75 -6.58 -0.80 1.20
CA TRP A 75 -6.89 0.27 2.14
C TRP A 75 -6.06 0.18 3.42
N LEU A 76 -5.99 -1.00 4.06
CA LEU A 76 -5.15 -1.23 5.24
C LEU A 76 -3.66 -0.93 4.97
N SER A 77 -3.17 -1.33 3.79
CA SER A 77 -1.79 -1.05 3.38
C SER A 77 -1.52 0.44 3.19
N ALA A 78 -2.50 1.19 2.67
CA ALA A 78 -2.39 2.63 2.50
C ALA A 78 -2.45 3.37 3.85
N ASP A 79 -3.29 2.90 4.78
CA ASP A 79 -3.43 3.49 6.11
C ASP A 79 -2.14 3.29 6.95
N ALA A 80 -1.54 2.10 6.89
CA ALA A 80 -0.24 1.83 7.52
C ALA A 80 0.92 2.66 6.94
N GLU A 81 0.84 3.11 5.69
CA GLU A 81 1.82 4.06 5.13
C GLU A 81 1.52 5.51 5.57
N ALA A 82 0.25 5.87 5.73
CA ALA A 82 -0.15 7.17 6.26
C ALA A 82 0.32 7.37 7.71
N GLU A 83 0.17 6.35 8.58
CA GLU A 83 0.66 6.40 9.96
C GLU A 83 2.18 6.61 10.03
N ARG A 84 2.94 6.04 9.09
CA ARG A 84 4.41 6.23 9.04
C ARG A 84 4.79 7.65 8.62
N ILE A 85 3.97 8.32 7.82
CA ILE A 85 4.14 9.75 7.49
C ILE A 85 3.88 10.62 8.70
N GLU A 86 2.82 10.34 9.45
CA GLU A 86 2.50 11.07 10.68
C GLU A 86 3.59 10.90 11.75
N ALA A 87 4.30 9.77 11.75
CA ALA A 87 5.48 9.54 12.59
C ALA A 87 6.73 10.39 12.21
N GLY A 88 6.64 11.27 11.21
CA GLY A 88 7.68 12.26 10.89
C GLY A 88 8.85 11.72 10.06
N THR A 89 8.69 10.57 9.39
CA THR A 89 9.78 9.92 8.63
C THR A 89 9.86 10.30 7.14
N TYR A 90 9.03 11.24 6.65
CA TYR A 90 8.92 11.52 5.22
C TYR A 90 9.00 13.01 4.84
N ASP A 91 9.48 13.24 3.62
CA ASP A 91 9.48 14.52 2.90
C ASP A 91 8.04 14.96 2.54
N GLU A 92 7.76 16.27 2.53
CA GLU A 92 6.42 16.84 2.31
C GLU A 92 5.80 16.40 0.98
N ALA A 93 6.63 16.30 -0.08
CA ALA A 93 6.19 15.85 -1.39
C ALA A 93 5.73 14.38 -1.38
N ALA A 94 6.36 13.54 -0.56
CA ALA A 94 5.98 12.14 -0.39
C ALA A 94 4.68 12.01 0.43
N ALA A 95 4.51 12.87 1.45
CA ALA A 95 3.29 12.94 2.24
C ALA A 95 2.06 13.25 1.37
N ALA A 96 2.15 14.26 0.51
CA ALA A 96 1.04 14.64 -0.40
C ALA A 96 0.63 13.49 -1.33
N ALA A 97 1.60 12.72 -1.85
CA ALA A 97 1.32 11.59 -2.73
C ALA A 97 0.55 10.47 -2.02
N VAL A 98 0.89 10.17 -0.77
CA VAL A 98 0.22 9.12 0.02
C VAL A 98 -1.17 9.56 0.47
N ILE A 99 -1.36 10.83 0.86
CA ILE A 99 -2.69 11.40 1.13
C ILE A 99 -3.61 11.25 -0.09
N GLY A 100 -3.07 11.51 -1.29
CA GLY A 100 -3.81 11.28 -2.54
C GLY A 100 -4.25 9.82 -2.73
N VAL A 101 -3.35 8.87 -2.46
CA VAL A 101 -3.69 7.43 -2.53
C VAL A 101 -4.73 7.05 -1.47
N ARG A 102 -4.65 7.59 -0.26
CA ARG A 102 -5.63 7.36 0.81
C ARG A 102 -7.03 7.81 0.41
N SER A 103 -7.14 8.99 -0.22
CA SER A 103 -8.41 9.50 -0.75
C SER A 103 -9.00 8.54 -1.80
N VAL A 104 -8.18 8.10 -2.76
CA VAL A 104 -8.61 7.16 -3.81
C VAL A 104 -9.02 5.81 -3.20
N ALA A 105 -8.27 5.28 -2.24
CA ALA A 105 -8.62 4.05 -1.54
C ALA A 105 -9.94 4.16 -0.76
N ARG A 106 -10.23 5.33 -0.16
CA ARG A 106 -11.51 5.59 0.49
C ARG A 106 -12.67 5.53 -0.49
N TRP A 107 -12.52 6.15 -1.67
CA TRP A 107 -13.53 6.08 -2.72
C TRP A 107 -13.69 4.66 -3.27
N ALA A 108 -12.61 3.89 -3.40
CA ALA A 108 -12.67 2.48 -3.80
C ALA A 108 -13.44 1.63 -2.77
N MET A 109 -13.24 1.85 -1.46
CA MET A 109 -14.03 1.20 -0.40
C MET A 109 -15.53 1.52 -0.51
N VAL A 110 -15.89 2.79 -0.72
CA VAL A 110 -17.29 3.18 -0.92
C VAL A 110 -17.87 2.49 -2.15
N PHE A 111 -17.12 2.43 -3.24
CA PHE A 111 -17.52 1.75 -4.47
C PHE A 111 -17.78 0.25 -4.24
N VAL A 112 -16.89 -0.46 -3.54
CA VAL A 112 -17.10 -1.87 -3.16
C VAL A 112 -18.38 -2.07 -2.37
N VAL A 113 -18.65 -1.21 -1.38
CA VAL A 113 -19.87 -1.30 -0.57
C VAL A 113 -21.11 -1.13 -1.46
N VAL A 114 -21.09 -0.18 -2.39
CA VAL A 114 -22.15 0.00 -3.37
C VAL A 114 -22.31 -1.25 -4.26
N CYS A 115 -21.22 -1.81 -4.77
CA CYS A 115 -21.25 -3.06 -5.54
C CYS A 115 -21.86 -4.22 -4.75
N LEU A 116 -21.53 -4.38 -3.47
CA LEU A 116 -22.12 -5.40 -2.61
C LEU A 116 -23.62 -5.19 -2.40
N VAL A 117 -24.06 -3.95 -2.20
CA VAL A 117 -25.50 -3.62 -2.08
C VAL A 117 -26.24 -3.93 -3.39
N VAL A 118 -25.66 -3.57 -4.53
CA VAL A 118 -26.22 -3.90 -5.85
C VAL A 118 -26.30 -5.41 -6.04
N GLN A 119 -25.23 -6.14 -5.73
CA GLN A 119 -25.19 -7.60 -5.83
C GLN A 119 -26.22 -8.27 -4.92
N ALA A 120 -26.36 -7.81 -3.68
CA ALA A 120 -27.40 -8.30 -2.76
C ALA A 120 -28.81 -8.04 -3.30
N THR A 121 -29.05 -6.88 -3.93
CA THR A 121 -30.33 -6.54 -4.53
C THR A 121 -30.62 -7.40 -5.76
N MET A 122 -29.62 -7.65 -6.61
CA MET A 122 -29.75 -8.53 -7.78
C MET A 122 -30.04 -9.98 -7.36
N LEU A 123 -29.37 -10.46 -6.31
CA LEU A 123 -29.61 -11.78 -5.73
C LEU A 123 -31.03 -11.91 -5.18
N HIS A 124 -31.49 -10.89 -4.44
CA HIS A 124 -32.84 -10.90 -3.88
C HIS A 124 -33.95 -10.92 -4.96
N ARG A 125 -33.70 -10.32 -6.13
CA ARG A 125 -34.64 -10.29 -7.26
C ARG A 125 -34.58 -11.52 -8.18
N GLY A 126 -33.74 -12.52 -7.87
CA GLY A 126 -33.62 -13.74 -8.70
C GLY A 126 -32.89 -13.50 -10.03
N TYR A 127 -32.10 -12.42 -10.15
CA TYR A 127 -31.36 -12.12 -11.39
C TYR A 127 -30.42 -13.25 -11.79
N TYR A 128 -29.74 -13.85 -10.82
CA TYR A 128 -28.79 -14.94 -11.06
C TYR A 128 -29.48 -16.20 -11.58
N ASP A 129 -30.73 -16.46 -11.19
CA ASP A 129 -31.48 -17.61 -11.70
C ASP A 129 -31.72 -17.47 -13.21
N LEU A 130 -32.12 -16.28 -13.67
CA LEU A 130 -32.32 -15.97 -15.09
C LEU A 130 -31.00 -15.97 -15.88
N LEU A 131 -29.95 -15.39 -15.31
CA LEU A 131 -28.62 -15.34 -15.92
C LEU A 131 -28.06 -16.75 -16.15
N TRP A 132 -28.07 -17.59 -15.10
CA TRP A 132 -27.55 -18.95 -15.17
C TRP A 132 -28.40 -19.85 -16.04
N ALA A 133 -29.73 -19.72 -16.01
CA ALA A 133 -30.60 -20.47 -16.92
C ALA A 133 -30.26 -20.17 -18.39
N THR A 134 -30.06 -18.90 -18.74
CA THR A 134 -29.68 -18.49 -20.11
C THR A 134 -28.30 -19.00 -20.48
N PHE A 135 -27.35 -18.95 -19.56
CA PHE A 135 -25.98 -19.42 -19.80
C PHE A 135 -25.91 -20.93 -20.02
N ILE A 136 -26.61 -21.71 -19.19
CA ILE A 136 -26.68 -23.17 -19.31
C ILE A 136 -27.34 -23.58 -20.63
N ASP A 137 -28.41 -22.90 -21.03
CA ASP A 137 -29.10 -23.16 -22.31
C ASP A 137 -28.21 -22.82 -23.52
N LEU A 138 -27.39 -21.76 -23.44
CA LEU A 138 -26.41 -21.47 -24.48
C LEU A 138 -25.31 -22.55 -24.52
N ALA A 139 -24.80 -22.93 -23.36
CA ALA A 139 -23.72 -23.92 -23.23
C ALA A 139 -24.16 -25.30 -23.76
N SER A 140 -25.37 -25.75 -23.46
CA SER A 140 -25.92 -27.01 -23.97
C SER A 140 -26.04 -26.99 -25.50
N ARG A 141 -26.56 -25.90 -26.09
CA ARG A 141 -26.65 -25.77 -27.56
C ARG A 141 -25.30 -25.80 -28.25
N VAL A 142 -24.28 -25.20 -27.65
CA VAL A 142 -22.91 -25.23 -28.18
C VAL A 142 -22.34 -26.65 -28.06
N TRP A 143 -22.55 -27.30 -26.93
CA TRP A 143 -22.12 -28.68 -26.72
C TRP A 143 -22.75 -29.64 -27.72
N ASP A 144 -24.07 -29.58 -27.93
CA ASP A 144 -24.80 -30.43 -28.88
C ASP A 144 -24.29 -30.24 -30.31
N ARG A 145 -23.86 -29.03 -30.68
CA ARG A 145 -23.25 -28.75 -31.99
C ARG A 145 -21.83 -29.28 -32.15
N LEU A 146 -21.10 -29.48 -31.05
CA LEU A 146 -19.73 -30.01 -31.07
C LEU A 146 -19.71 -31.53 -30.92
N ALA A 147 -20.75 -32.11 -30.31
CA ALA A 147 -20.88 -33.54 -30.05
C ALA A 147 -21.62 -34.32 -31.16
N GLY A 148 -22.33 -33.63 -32.05
CA GLY A 148 -22.99 -34.21 -33.24
C GLY A 148 -22.17 -34.02 -34.52
#